data_AF-A0A7Y3EXF0-F1
#
_entry.id   AF-A0A7Y3EXF0-F1
#
_cell.length_a   1.000
_cell.length_b   1.000
_cell.length_c   1.000
_cell.angle_alpha   90.00
_cell.angle_beta   90.00
_cell.angle_gamma   90.00
#
_symmetry.space_group_name_H-M   'P 1'
#
loop_
_entity.id
_entity.type
_entity.pdbx_description
1 polymer ?
#
loop_
_entity_poly.entity_id
_entity_poly.type
_entity_poly.pdbx_seq_one_letter_code
_entity_poly.pdbx_strand_id
1 'polypeptide(L)'
;MKNSKYLSLIFSLLTALFFFVGFCQADDPDLDQKRNKLIGYMLSKQLPSLHFSDIEVDDQFARATFDLYLKQLDFQKRFLLRSDVDQLRSFADHIDDNLVRGTIVLPATGYDILTERIGQVEKIVAELQQGKIDPNIKEKMETDPEKLDYVTDLGELKQRWQRILKAQIINRYLDLEQEALEE
;
A
#
# COMPACT_ATOMS: atom_id res chain seq x y z
N MET A 1 41.32 -44.16 -8.91
CA MET A 1 40.22 -43.96 -7.92
C MET A 1 40.55 -42.99 -6.77
N LYS A 2 41.63 -42.19 -6.83
CA LYS A 2 42.03 -41.29 -5.72
C LYS A 2 41.47 -39.85 -5.83
N ASN A 3 40.97 -39.45 -7.01
CA ASN A 3 40.60 -38.06 -7.32
C ASN A 3 39.11 -37.74 -7.06
N SER A 4 38.25 -38.76 -6.98
CA SER A 4 36.81 -38.60 -6.69
C SER A 4 36.56 -38.14 -5.24
N LYS A 5 37.43 -38.51 -4.30
CA LYS A 5 37.34 -38.08 -2.89
C LYS A 5 37.60 -36.58 -2.73
N TYR A 6 38.54 -36.02 -3.49
CA TYR A 6 38.81 -34.57 -3.49
C TYR A 6 37.70 -33.78 -4.19
N LEU A 7 37.12 -34.33 -5.26
CA LEU A 7 35.99 -33.69 -5.95
C LEU A 7 34.74 -33.62 -5.05
N SER A 8 34.47 -34.67 -4.27
CA SER A 8 33.37 -34.70 -3.28
C SER A 8 33.63 -33.74 -2.11
N LEU A 9 34.89 -33.63 -1.66
CA LEU A 9 35.30 -32.64 -0.65
C LEU A 9 35.16 -31.20 -1.13
N ILE A 10 35.54 -30.90 -2.38
CA ILE A 10 35.38 -29.58 -2.99
C ILE A 10 33.90 -29.24 -3.18
N PHE A 11 33.08 -30.21 -3.59
CA PHE A 11 31.64 -30.02 -3.73
C PHE A 11 30.97 -29.76 -2.38
N SER A 12 31.36 -30.50 -1.33
CA SER A 12 30.90 -30.28 0.05
C SER A 12 31.32 -28.91 0.61
N LEU A 13 32.53 -28.46 0.27
CA LEU A 13 33.03 -27.14 0.68
C LEU A 13 32.29 -26.00 -0.05
N LEU A 14 31.99 -26.18 -1.34
CA LEU A 14 31.22 -25.22 -2.14
C LEU A 14 29.75 -25.14 -1.71
N THR A 15 29.11 -26.26 -1.37
CA THR A 15 27.75 -26.26 -0.84
C THR A 15 27.69 -25.67 0.57
N ALA A 16 28.69 -25.93 1.43
CA ALA A 16 28.80 -25.30 2.73
C ALA A 16 28.99 -23.77 2.62
N LEU A 17 29.78 -23.30 1.64
CA LEU A 17 29.97 -21.86 1.37
C LEU A 17 28.67 -21.21 0.85
N PHE A 18 27.92 -21.90 -0.02
CA PHE A 18 26.62 -21.42 -0.51
C PHE A 18 25.56 -21.35 0.60
N PHE A 19 25.54 -22.33 1.52
CA PHE A 19 24.65 -22.30 2.69
C PHE A 19 25.02 -21.20 3.68
N PHE A 20 26.30 -20.83 3.80
CA PHE A 20 26.74 -19.75 4.69
C PHE A 20 26.36 -18.36 4.16
N VAL A 21 26.39 -18.15 2.84
CA VAL A 21 25.95 -16.87 2.21
C VAL A 21 24.43 -16.69 2.30
N GLY A 22 23.65 -17.78 2.27
CA GLY A 22 22.19 -17.73 2.39
C GLY A 22 21.66 -17.37 3.79
N PHE A 23 22.50 -17.40 4.83
CA PHE A 23 22.08 -17.15 6.22
C PHE A 23 22.46 -15.77 6.75
N CYS A 24 23.09 -14.91 5.95
CA CYS A 24 23.62 -13.61 6.38
C CYS A 24 22.81 -12.40 5.88
N GLN A 25 21.49 -12.58 5.68
CA GLN A 25 20.56 -11.45 5.63
C GLN A 25 19.99 -11.23 7.03
N ALA A 26 20.82 -10.69 7.92
CA ALA A 26 20.32 -10.10 9.15
C ALA A 26 19.99 -8.64 8.83
N ASP A 27 18.71 -8.28 8.85
CA ASP A 27 18.29 -6.88 8.85
C ASP A 27 18.87 -6.21 10.09
N ASP A 28 19.78 -5.24 9.90
CA ASP A 28 20.36 -4.45 10.98
C ASP A 28 19.54 -3.17 11.16
N PRO A 29 18.64 -3.11 12.17
CA PRO A 29 17.77 -1.96 12.37
C PRO A 29 18.54 -0.66 12.66
N ASP A 30 19.77 -0.73 13.20
CA ASP A 30 20.61 0.45 13.43
C ASP A 30 21.18 1.01 12.12
N LEU A 31 21.51 0.13 11.16
CA LEU A 31 21.94 0.54 9.83
C LEU A 31 20.81 1.26 9.09
N ASP A 32 19.59 0.74 9.16
CA ASP A 32 18.44 1.34 8.48
C ASP A 32 18.04 2.68 9.10
N GLN A 33 18.11 2.82 10.42
CA GLN A 33 17.87 4.11 11.07
C GLN A 33 18.88 5.18 10.61
N LYS A 34 20.17 4.84 10.53
CA LYS A 34 21.21 5.76 10.03
C LYS A 34 20.96 6.16 8.57
N ARG A 35 20.59 5.20 7.72
CA ARG A 35 20.24 5.45 6.31
C ARG A 35 19.03 6.36 6.19
N ASN A 36 17.97 6.09 6.94
CA ASN A 36 16.75 6.89 6.93
C ASN A 36 17.01 8.32 7.38
N LYS A 37 17.85 8.53 8.40
CA LYS A 37 18.26 9.87 8.84
C LYS A 37 19.06 10.62 7.77
N LEU A 38 19.95 9.93 7.05
CA LEU A 38 20.68 10.53 5.94
C LEU A 38 19.75 10.93 4.80
N ILE A 39 18.83 10.04 4.39
CA ILE A 39 17.83 10.31 3.36
C ILE A 39 16.94 11.49 3.77
N GLY A 40 16.44 11.46 5.01
CA GLY A 40 15.64 12.53 5.59
C GLY A 40 16.34 13.88 5.58
N TYR A 41 17.63 13.92 5.92
CA TYR A 41 18.45 15.13 5.80
C TYR A 41 18.60 15.62 4.36
N MET A 42 18.88 14.72 3.40
CA MET A 42 18.97 15.09 1.98
C MET A 42 17.66 15.67 1.47
N LEU A 43 16.53 15.03 1.78
CA LEU A 43 15.21 15.48 1.35
C LEU A 43 14.77 16.78 2.03
N SER A 44 15.12 16.99 3.30
CA SER A 44 14.67 18.18 4.05
C SER A 44 15.57 19.41 3.91
N LYS A 45 16.85 19.24 3.56
CA LYS A 45 17.83 20.35 3.50
C LYS A 45 18.47 20.53 2.14
N GLN A 46 18.86 19.44 1.46
CA GLN A 46 19.55 19.54 0.17
C GLN A 46 18.56 19.73 -0.98
N LEU A 47 17.46 18.99 -1.00
CA LEU A 47 16.48 19.11 -2.07
C LEU A 47 15.86 20.53 -2.15
N PRO A 48 15.39 21.16 -1.05
CA PRO A 48 14.84 22.51 -1.12
C PRO A 48 15.86 23.55 -1.58
N SER A 49 17.14 23.42 -1.20
CA SER A 49 18.19 24.37 -1.61
C SER A 49 18.62 24.25 -3.07
N LEU A 50 18.29 23.13 -3.74
CA LEU A 50 18.60 22.88 -5.15
C LEU A 50 17.38 22.97 -6.06
N HIS A 51 16.16 22.85 -5.51
CA HIS A 51 14.93 22.76 -6.28
C HIS A 51 14.29 24.13 -6.47
N PHE A 52 14.00 24.50 -7.73
CA PHE A 52 13.46 25.82 -8.12
C PHE A 52 12.12 26.21 -7.49
N SER A 53 11.40 25.28 -6.88
CA SER A 53 10.09 25.56 -6.28
C SER A 53 10.18 26.26 -4.92
N ASP A 54 11.39 26.38 -4.33
CA ASP A 54 11.63 27.02 -3.04
C ASP A 54 10.62 26.58 -1.94
N ILE A 55 10.27 25.29 -1.93
CA ILE A 55 9.31 24.76 -0.95
C ILE A 55 10.04 24.52 0.37
N GLU A 56 9.61 25.20 1.42
CA GLU A 56 10.09 24.96 2.78
C GLU A 56 9.45 23.70 3.37
N VAL A 57 10.22 22.96 4.16
CA VAL A 57 9.75 21.77 4.87
C VAL A 57 9.18 22.21 6.21
N ASP A 58 7.91 22.62 6.18
CA ASP A 58 7.13 23.19 7.27
C ASP A 58 5.75 22.49 7.42
N ASP A 59 4.89 23.04 8.27
CA ASP A 59 3.53 22.53 8.49
C ASP A 59 2.66 22.53 7.21
N GLN A 60 2.88 23.48 6.29
CA GLN A 60 2.13 23.52 5.02
C GLN A 60 2.56 22.37 4.11
N PHE A 61 3.87 22.14 4.00
CA PHE A 61 4.42 20.97 3.32
C PHE A 61 3.91 19.67 3.95
N ALA A 62 3.88 19.58 5.27
CA ALA A 62 3.42 18.41 6.01
C ALA A 62 1.96 18.07 5.65
N ARG A 63 1.04 19.04 5.72
CA ARG A 63 -0.37 18.85 5.35
C ARG A 63 -0.55 18.43 3.89
N ALA A 64 0.12 19.10 2.95
CA ALA A 64 0.05 18.75 1.53
C ALA A 64 0.60 17.34 1.26
N THR A 65 1.67 16.96 1.96
CA THR A 65 2.25 15.61 1.88
C THR A 65 1.30 14.56 2.44
N PHE A 66 0.62 14.84 3.54
CA PHE A 66 -0.39 13.95 4.11
C PHE A 66 -1.56 13.71 3.15
N ASP A 67 -2.08 14.76 2.52
CA ASP A 67 -3.18 14.65 1.56
C ASP A 67 -2.77 13.81 0.35
N LEU A 68 -1.55 14.01 -0.17
CA LEU A 68 -1.00 13.20 -1.25
C LEU A 68 -0.80 11.74 -0.81
N TYR A 69 -0.29 11.53 0.41
CA TYR A 69 -0.08 10.20 0.97
C TYR A 69 -1.39 9.41 1.06
N LEU A 70 -2.47 10.01 1.58
CA LEU A 70 -3.78 9.33 1.62
C LEU A 70 -4.31 9.00 0.22
N LYS A 71 -4.13 9.90 -0.76
CA LYS A 71 -4.49 9.64 -2.15
C LYS A 71 -3.70 8.47 -2.72
N GLN A 72 -2.40 8.35 -2.41
CA GLN A 72 -1.58 7.23 -2.86
C GLN A 72 -1.93 5.92 -2.15
N LEU A 73 -2.31 5.99 -0.87
CA LEU A 73 -2.63 4.83 -0.05
C LEU A 73 -3.96 4.18 -0.46
N ASP A 74 -5.01 4.98 -0.66
CA ASP A 74 -6.34 4.48 -1.07
C ASP A 74 -7.15 5.54 -1.83
N PHE A 75 -6.73 5.86 -3.06
CA PHE A 75 -7.38 6.87 -3.90
C PHE A 75 -8.89 6.62 -4.07
N GLN A 76 -9.28 5.37 -4.25
CA GLN A 76 -10.66 4.99 -4.55
C GLN A 76 -11.50 4.72 -3.29
N LYS A 77 -10.93 4.92 -2.10
CA LYS A 77 -11.59 4.76 -0.80
C LYS A 77 -12.25 3.39 -0.66
N ARG A 78 -11.54 2.35 -1.09
CA ARG A 78 -12.04 0.96 -1.17
C ARG A 78 -11.63 0.11 0.03
N PHE A 79 -10.69 0.58 0.84
CA PHE A 79 -10.11 -0.21 1.91
C PHE A 79 -10.23 0.49 3.26
N LEU A 80 -9.84 1.76 3.33
CA LEU A 80 -9.74 2.47 4.60
C LEU A 80 -11.13 2.86 5.13
N LEU A 81 -11.28 2.75 6.45
CA LEU A 81 -12.38 3.32 7.20
C LEU A 81 -12.06 4.76 7.60
N ARG A 82 -13.08 5.52 7.95
CA ARG A 82 -12.91 6.87 8.50
C ARG A 82 -12.02 6.89 9.75
N SER A 83 -12.17 5.89 10.63
CA SER A 83 -11.32 5.74 11.82
C SER A 83 -9.83 5.60 11.48
N ASP A 84 -9.53 4.89 10.39
CA ASP A 84 -8.16 4.65 9.96
C ASP A 84 -7.53 5.95 9.45
N VAL A 85 -8.30 6.71 8.67
CA VAL A 85 -7.90 8.03 8.17
C VAL A 85 -7.70 9.00 9.31
N ASP A 86 -8.56 8.99 10.32
CA ASP A 86 -8.44 9.84 11.51
C ASP A 86 -7.19 9.47 12.34
N GLN A 87 -6.88 8.17 12.47
CA GLN A 87 -5.64 7.71 13.09
C GLN A 87 -4.41 8.19 12.32
N LEU A 88 -4.39 8.01 10.99
CA LEU A 88 -3.28 8.47 10.14
C LEU A 88 -3.13 9.99 10.19
N ARG A 89 -4.24 10.73 10.30
CA ARG A 89 -4.26 12.19 10.37
C ARG A 89 -3.59 12.73 11.62
N SER A 90 -3.54 11.97 12.71
CA SER A 90 -2.80 12.36 13.92
C SER A 90 -1.30 12.53 13.69
N PHE A 91 -0.74 11.98 12.60
CA PHE A 91 0.65 12.14 12.23
C PHE A 91 0.90 13.28 11.24
N ALA A 92 -0.15 13.92 10.72
CA ALA A 92 -0.04 14.89 9.62
C ALA A 92 0.86 16.08 10.00
N ASP A 93 0.70 16.63 11.20
CA ASP A 93 1.47 17.78 11.70
C ASP A 93 2.89 17.40 12.18
N HIS A 94 3.31 16.14 12.01
CA HIS A 94 4.63 15.66 12.42
C HIS A 94 5.47 15.15 11.23
N ILE A 95 4.98 15.26 9.99
CA ILE A 95 5.65 14.69 8.82
C ILE A 95 7.00 15.36 8.56
N ASP A 96 7.06 16.68 8.65
CA ASP A 96 8.26 17.49 8.50
C ASP A 96 9.33 17.13 9.55
N ASP A 97 8.92 17.08 10.82
CA ASP A 97 9.74 16.76 11.98
C ASP A 97 10.29 15.32 11.88
N ASN A 98 9.42 14.38 11.50
CA ASN A 98 9.77 12.99 11.28
C ASN A 98 10.72 12.83 10.09
N LEU A 99 10.52 13.57 9.00
CA LEU A 99 11.39 13.55 7.83
C LEU A 99 12.81 14.01 8.20
N VAL A 100 12.95 15.11 8.94
CA VAL A 100 14.27 15.60 9.39
C VAL A 100 14.98 14.59 10.29
N ARG A 101 14.23 13.89 11.15
CA ARG A 101 14.78 12.89 12.08
C ARG A 101 15.04 11.53 11.41
N GLY A 102 14.53 11.30 10.21
CA GLY A 102 14.57 10.00 9.53
C GLY A 102 13.61 8.97 10.14
N THR A 103 12.55 9.44 10.79
CA THR A 103 11.54 8.62 11.46
C THR A 103 10.41 8.27 10.49
N ILE A 104 10.12 6.98 10.31
CA ILE A 104 9.14 6.49 9.31
C ILE A 104 7.91 5.91 10.04
N VAL A 105 7.16 6.76 10.74
CA VAL A 105 5.99 6.30 11.53
C VAL A 105 4.71 6.26 10.69
N LEU A 106 4.40 7.32 9.93
CA LEU A 106 3.19 7.38 9.11
C LEU A 106 3.15 6.27 8.04
N PRO A 107 4.20 6.05 7.22
CA PRO A 107 4.17 5.00 6.21
C PRO A 107 4.10 3.59 6.80
N ALA A 108 4.77 3.33 7.93
CA ALA A 108 4.70 2.05 8.62
C ALA A 108 3.28 1.78 9.14
N THR A 109 2.69 2.77 9.83
CA THR A 109 1.32 2.65 10.36
C THR A 109 0.30 2.46 9.25
N GLY A 110 0.41 3.22 8.15
CA GLY A 110 -0.51 3.07 7.03
C GLY A 110 -0.32 1.77 6.26
N TYR A 111 0.90 1.22 6.21
CA TYR A 111 1.13 -0.13 5.66
C TYR A 111 0.42 -1.21 6.50
N ASP A 112 0.55 -1.16 7.82
CA ASP A 112 -0.07 -2.13 8.72
C ASP A 112 -1.60 -2.08 8.61
N ILE A 113 -2.17 -0.86 8.66
CA ILE A 113 -3.61 -0.63 8.51
C ILE A 113 -4.10 -1.13 7.15
N LEU A 114 -3.43 -0.75 6.06
CA LEU A 114 -3.86 -1.13 4.71
C LEU A 114 -3.79 -2.66 4.54
N THR A 115 -2.74 -3.30 5.06
CA THR A 115 -2.58 -4.75 5.02
C THR A 115 -3.72 -5.46 5.77
N GLU A 116 -4.07 -4.97 6.96
CA GLU A 116 -5.22 -5.48 7.72
C GLU A 116 -6.53 -5.32 6.92
N ARG A 117 -6.78 -4.13 6.36
CA ARG A 117 -8.01 -3.84 5.59
C ARG A 117 -8.11 -4.65 4.31
N ILE A 118 -6.99 -4.89 3.61
CA ILE A 118 -6.95 -5.78 2.45
C ILE A 118 -7.41 -7.18 2.86
N GLY A 119 -6.87 -7.75 3.94
CA GLY A 119 -7.27 -9.08 4.41
C GLY A 119 -8.74 -9.17 4.85
N GLN A 120 -9.34 -8.07 5.32
CA GLN A 120 -10.77 -8.00 5.64
C GLN A 120 -11.63 -7.90 4.36
N VAL A 121 -11.21 -7.07 3.41
CA VAL A 121 -11.88 -6.90 2.11
C VAL A 121 -11.86 -8.19 1.31
N GLU A 122 -10.75 -8.93 1.30
CA GLU A 122 -10.67 -10.23 0.63
C GLU A 122 -11.74 -11.21 1.14
N LYS A 123 -11.94 -11.27 2.47
CA LYS A 123 -13.01 -12.09 3.08
C LYS A 123 -14.40 -11.60 2.68
N ILE A 124 -14.63 -10.28 2.74
CA ILE A 124 -15.90 -9.67 2.31
C ILE A 124 -16.21 -10.03 0.85
N VAL A 125 -15.24 -9.89 -0.05
CA VAL A 125 -15.41 -10.21 -1.47
C VAL A 125 -15.68 -11.70 -1.67
N ALA A 126 -14.95 -12.58 -0.98
CA ALA A 126 -15.17 -14.03 -1.04
C ALA A 126 -16.58 -14.43 -0.57
N GLU A 127 -17.09 -13.79 0.50
CA GLU A 127 -18.47 -13.97 0.95
C GLU A 127 -19.49 -13.48 -0.10
N LEU A 128 -19.27 -12.28 -0.67
CA LEU A 128 -20.17 -11.68 -1.66
C LEU A 128 -20.25 -12.52 -2.94
N GLN A 129 -19.15 -13.15 -3.37
CA GLN A 129 -19.09 -14.02 -4.54
C GLN A 129 -19.90 -15.31 -4.39
N GLN A 130 -20.11 -15.80 -3.16
CA GLN A 130 -20.97 -16.96 -2.89
C GLN A 130 -22.46 -16.60 -2.95
N GLY A 131 -22.77 -15.32 -2.77
CA GLY A 131 -24.13 -14.78 -2.87
C GLY A 131 -24.58 -14.59 -4.33
N LYS A 132 -25.90 -14.47 -4.51
CA LYS A 132 -26.46 -14.04 -5.80
C LYS A 132 -26.44 -12.51 -5.87
N ILE A 133 -25.93 -11.97 -6.97
CA ILE A 133 -25.98 -10.54 -7.28
C ILE A 133 -27.24 -10.31 -8.12
N ASP A 134 -28.20 -9.55 -7.59
CA ASP A 134 -29.43 -9.19 -8.31
C ASP A 134 -29.20 -7.94 -9.19
N PRO A 135 -29.21 -8.09 -10.53
CA PRO A 135 -29.00 -6.97 -11.45
C PRO A 135 -30.19 -6.01 -11.50
N ASN A 136 -31.38 -6.41 -11.04
CA ASN A 136 -32.61 -5.63 -11.20
C ASN A 136 -32.78 -4.53 -10.15
N ILE A 137 -32.02 -4.59 -9.05
CA ILE A 137 -32.06 -3.56 -8.02
C ILE A 137 -31.42 -2.28 -8.58
N LYS A 138 -32.18 -1.19 -8.61
CA LYS A 138 -31.68 0.12 -9.04
C LYS A 138 -30.87 0.76 -7.93
N GLU A 139 -29.58 0.92 -8.17
CA GLU A 139 -28.63 1.50 -7.22
C GLU A 139 -27.84 2.62 -7.91
N LYS A 140 -27.32 3.55 -7.10
CA LYS A 140 -26.42 4.60 -7.57
C LYS A 140 -25.07 4.42 -6.91
N MET A 141 -24.02 4.67 -7.68
CA MET A 141 -22.64 4.65 -7.21
C MET A 141 -21.95 5.91 -7.72
N GLU A 142 -21.31 6.64 -6.81
CA GLU A 142 -20.41 7.72 -7.20
C GLU A 142 -19.10 7.11 -7.71
N THR A 143 -18.69 7.51 -8.90
CA THR A 143 -17.48 7.02 -9.58
C THR A 143 -16.31 7.98 -9.40
N ASP A 144 -16.59 9.23 -9.05
CA ASP A 144 -15.59 10.27 -8.79
C ASP A 144 -14.99 10.08 -7.38
N PRO A 145 -13.70 9.69 -7.27
CA PRO A 145 -13.08 9.42 -5.98
C PRO A 145 -12.95 10.66 -5.10
N GLU A 146 -12.93 11.86 -5.69
CA GLU A 146 -12.86 13.11 -4.94
C GLU A 146 -14.16 13.43 -4.22
N LYS A 147 -15.31 12.95 -4.73
CA LYS A 147 -16.63 13.12 -4.12
C LYS A 147 -17.02 12.03 -3.13
N LEU A 148 -16.23 10.97 -3.02
CA LEU A 148 -16.48 9.87 -2.10
C LEU A 148 -16.05 10.24 -0.68
N ASP A 149 -16.83 9.85 0.33
CA ASP A 149 -16.35 9.84 1.72
C ASP A 149 -15.83 8.45 2.11
N TYR A 150 -14.94 8.40 3.10
CA TYR A 150 -14.55 7.14 3.75
C TYR A 150 -15.73 6.61 4.56
N VAL A 151 -15.97 5.30 4.49
CA VAL A 151 -17.06 4.63 5.22
C VAL A 151 -16.79 4.57 6.71
N THR A 152 -17.82 4.49 7.54
CA THR A 152 -17.67 4.48 9.00
C THR A 152 -17.30 3.13 9.57
N ASP A 153 -17.76 2.04 8.94
CA ASP A 153 -17.58 0.68 9.44
C ASP A 153 -17.50 -0.36 8.32
N LEU A 154 -17.19 -1.60 8.71
CA LEU A 154 -17.04 -2.74 7.79
C LEU A 154 -18.35 -3.15 7.11
N GLY A 155 -19.50 -2.87 7.71
CA GLY A 155 -20.81 -3.14 7.11
C GLY A 155 -21.06 -2.22 5.92
N GLU A 156 -20.78 -0.92 6.08
CA GLU A 156 -20.80 0.05 4.98
C GLU A 156 -19.75 -0.29 3.91
N LEU A 157 -18.55 -0.74 4.33
CA LEU A 157 -17.52 -1.19 3.41
C LEU A 157 -17.99 -2.39 2.57
N LYS A 158 -18.67 -3.36 3.19
CA LYS A 158 -19.29 -4.50 2.50
C LYS A 158 -20.33 -4.07 1.49
N GLN A 159 -21.19 -3.09 1.81
CA GLN A 159 -22.15 -2.53 0.87
C GLN A 159 -21.45 -1.83 -0.31
N ARG A 160 -20.37 -1.09 -0.06
CA ARG A 160 -19.56 -0.47 -1.11
C ARG A 160 -18.97 -1.53 -2.05
N TRP A 161 -18.37 -2.59 -1.51
CA TRP A 161 -17.85 -3.70 -2.32
C TRP A 161 -18.94 -4.44 -3.09
N GLN A 162 -20.13 -4.62 -2.51
CA GLN A 162 -21.27 -5.20 -3.24
C GLN A 162 -21.62 -4.38 -4.48
N ARG A 163 -21.68 -3.04 -4.37
CA ARG A 163 -21.95 -2.14 -5.51
C ARG A 163 -20.83 -2.19 -6.54
N ILE A 164 -19.57 -2.21 -6.11
CA ILE A 164 -18.39 -2.33 -6.99
C ILE A 164 -18.45 -3.63 -7.79
N LEU A 165 -18.65 -4.77 -7.12
CA LEU A 165 -18.71 -6.08 -7.78
C LEU A 165 -19.86 -6.16 -8.77
N LYS A 166 -21.04 -5.66 -8.39
CA LYS A 166 -22.19 -5.59 -9.28
C LYS A 166 -21.91 -4.76 -10.53
N ALA A 167 -21.32 -3.57 -10.37
CA ALA A 167 -20.95 -2.72 -11.50
C ALA A 167 -19.93 -3.40 -12.42
N GLN A 168 -18.93 -4.09 -11.85
CA GLN A 168 -17.93 -4.85 -12.62
C GLN A 168 -18.56 -5.98 -13.42
N ILE A 169 -19.49 -6.74 -12.82
CA ILE A 169 -20.18 -7.84 -13.50
C ILE A 169 -21.06 -7.31 -14.64
N ILE A 170 -21.81 -6.23 -14.40
CA ILE A 170 -22.65 -5.63 -15.45
C ILE A 170 -21.79 -5.13 -16.60
N ASN A 171 -20.70 -4.40 -16.32
CA ASN A 171 -19.80 -3.93 -17.36
C ASN A 171 -19.21 -5.10 -18.15
N ARG A 172 -18.75 -6.16 -17.46
CA ARG A 172 -18.21 -7.35 -18.14
C ARG A 172 -19.25 -8.06 -19.01
N TYR A 173 -20.51 -8.12 -18.56
CA TYR A 173 -21.60 -8.69 -19.35
C TYR A 173 -21.86 -7.87 -20.62
N LEU A 174 -21.89 -6.53 -20.51
CA LEU A 174 -22.08 -5.64 -21.65
C LEU A 174 -20.93 -5.75 -22.66
N ASP A 175 -19.69 -5.85 -22.19
CA ASP A 175 -18.52 -6.05 -23.05
C ASP A 175 -18.67 -7.35 -23.87
N LEU A 176 -19.08 -8.44 -23.21
CA LEU A 176 -19.29 -9.75 -23.87
C LEU A 176 -20.46 -9.73 -24.86
N GLU A 177 -21.54 -9.00 -24.55
CA GLU A 177 -22.67 -8.84 -25.47
C GLU A 177 -22.24 -8.06 -26.72
N GLN A 178 -21.44 -7.00 -26.55
CA GLN A 178 -20.91 -6.24 -27.66
C GLN A 178 -19.97 -7.08 -28.55
N GLU A 179 -19.05 -7.83 -27.95
CA GLU A 179 -18.15 -8.76 -28.66
C GLU A 179 -18.97 -9.76 -29.52
N ALA A 180 -20.04 -10.33 -28.97
CA ALA A 180 -20.89 -11.29 -29.68
C ALA A 180 -21.74 -10.69 -30.81
N LEU A 181 -21.96 -9.37 -30.81
CA LEU A 181 -22.67 -8.67 -31.89
C LEU A 181 -21.73 -8.25 -33.03
N GLU A 182 -20.43 -8.21 -32.78
CA GLU A 182 -19.38 -7.86 -33.75
C GLU A 182 -18.86 -9.08 -34.53
N GLU A 183 -19.12 -10.31 -34.05
CA GLU A 183 -18.88 -11.60 -34.73
C GLU A 183 -20.01 -12.02 -35.67
#